data_AF-A0A814NUD7-F1
#
_entry.id   AF-A0A814NUD7-F1
#
_cell.length_a   1.000
_cell.length_b   1.000
_cell.length_c   1.000
_cell.angle_alpha   90.00
_cell.angle_beta   90.00
_cell.angle_gamma   90.00
#
_symmetry.space_group_name_H-M   'P 1'
#
loop_
_entity.id
_entity.type
_entity.pdbx_description
1 polymer ?
#
loop_
_entity_poly.entity_id
_entity_poly.type
_entity_poly.pdbx_seq_one_letter_code
_entity_poly.pdbx_strand_id
1 'polypeptide(L)'
;MRSIGSSVDDMLNAGANAGLYQYINSKKKKQYIFTTKAVSDHPTSIIIGTGIIGLTSAYYLAKSGHKVICIEKREDVALETSYKNGALICPSLLTPWANSDVPKNYFQSLFSSSSKPTSVKVWPSTFFSVKFYRWIYEYLKNCTTKAQIKNATHLLTLSNYSRQCLDNILNENSISFSRYSKGSLQLAIDPHIFEQLVEESKHINNIQLLSTADEVIKYEPILKSVKDRLYGGVFSSLDTNGNIYEFCCELKKILIEKYNVQFLFNNEIKDFIVTTTIESRTNQQQRHVTGILTNENKKINNIDNIILTNGNYVMPLMEKLNVYIPVYPVKVKIDM
;
A
#
# COMPACT_ATOMS: atom_id res chain seq x y z
N MET A 1 -40.11 -12.73 -3.23
CA MET A 1 -39.43 -13.82 -3.97
C MET A 1 -38.91 -13.25 -5.29
N ARG A 2 -37.63 -12.89 -5.35
CA ARG A 2 -36.76 -12.94 -6.54
C ARG A 2 -35.38 -12.48 -6.11
N SER A 3 -34.50 -13.47 -6.00
CA SER A 3 -33.08 -13.35 -5.76
C SER A 3 -32.38 -12.71 -6.96
N ILE A 4 -31.41 -11.85 -6.70
CA ILE A 4 -30.30 -11.65 -7.63
C ILE A 4 -29.05 -11.91 -6.80
N GLY A 5 -28.62 -13.17 -6.83
CA GLY A 5 -27.27 -13.54 -6.47
C GLY A 5 -26.41 -13.35 -7.71
N SER A 6 -25.37 -12.55 -7.61
CA SER A 6 -24.22 -12.63 -8.52
C SER A 6 -23.12 -13.36 -7.75
N SER A 7 -22.85 -14.59 -8.17
CA SER A 7 -21.80 -15.46 -7.63
C SER A 7 -20.43 -14.93 -7.98
N VAL A 8 -19.47 -15.24 -7.11
CA VAL A 8 -18.04 -14.88 -7.19
C VAL A 8 -17.36 -15.38 -8.49
N ASP A 9 -18.00 -16.32 -9.20
CA ASP A 9 -17.50 -16.88 -10.47
C ASP A 9 -17.54 -15.91 -11.67
N ASP A 10 -18.38 -14.86 -11.64
CA ASP A 10 -18.46 -13.89 -12.75
C ASP A 10 -17.24 -12.97 -12.84
N MET A 11 -16.43 -12.85 -11.77
CA MET A 11 -15.21 -12.05 -11.79
C MET A 11 -13.98 -12.81 -12.30
N LEU A 12 -14.02 -14.15 -12.35
CA LEU A 12 -12.89 -14.99 -12.76
C LEU A 12 -12.85 -15.27 -14.27
N ASN A 13 -13.96 -15.01 -14.99
CA ASN A 13 -14.06 -15.23 -16.45
C ASN A 13 -13.72 -14.00 -17.32
N ALA A 14 -13.17 -12.92 -16.76
CA ALA A 14 -12.61 -11.81 -17.54
C ALA A 14 -11.19 -12.14 -18.05
N GLY A 15 -11.02 -13.32 -18.65
CA GLY A 15 -9.85 -13.68 -19.44
C GLY A 15 -9.96 -13.13 -20.86
N ALA A 16 -8.86 -12.55 -21.35
CA ALA A 16 -8.62 -12.19 -22.75
C ALA A 16 -9.59 -11.16 -23.36
N ASN A 17 -9.48 -9.89 -22.96
CA ASN A 17 -9.78 -8.77 -23.86
C ASN A 17 -8.88 -7.58 -23.52
N ALA A 18 -8.22 -7.02 -24.54
CA ALA A 18 -7.35 -5.85 -24.44
C ALA A 18 -8.13 -4.65 -23.88
N GLY A 19 -8.00 -4.42 -22.58
CA GLY A 19 -8.67 -3.34 -21.86
C GLY A 19 -7.79 -2.09 -21.76
N LEU A 20 -8.27 -0.96 -22.29
CA LEU A 20 -7.72 0.36 -22.06
C LEU A 20 -7.95 0.79 -20.60
N TYR A 21 -6.92 0.72 -19.75
CA TYR A 21 -6.98 1.34 -18.42
C TYR A 21 -6.65 2.82 -18.52
N GLN A 22 -7.67 3.67 -18.47
CA GLN A 22 -7.50 5.13 -18.48
C GLN A 22 -7.38 5.67 -17.04
N TYR A 23 -6.20 6.17 -16.68
CA TYR A 23 -6.06 7.04 -15.51
C TYR A 23 -6.30 8.51 -15.94
N ILE A 24 -7.50 9.03 -15.67
CA ILE A 24 -7.85 10.42 -15.98
C ILE A 24 -7.58 11.28 -14.74
N ASN A 25 -6.44 11.98 -14.72
CA ASN A 25 -6.22 13.05 -13.73
C ASN A 25 -6.80 14.37 -14.26
N SER A 26 -7.85 14.87 -13.61
CA SER A 26 -8.57 16.06 -14.06
C SER A 26 -7.73 17.33 -13.84
N LYS A 27 -7.68 18.18 -14.89
CA LYS A 27 -7.09 19.54 -14.95
C LYS A 27 -5.59 19.64 -15.29
N LYS A 28 -5.18 18.95 -16.35
CA LYS A 28 -4.29 19.39 -17.47
C LYS A 28 -4.11 18.15 -18.35
N LYS A 29 -4.80 18.09 -19.50
CA LYS A 29 -4.91 16.89 -20.36
C LYS A 29 -3.54 16.43 -20.87
N LYS A 30 -2.85 15.59 -20.10
CA LYS A 30 -1.96 14.54 -20.63
C LYS A 30 -2.68 13.23 -20.39
N GLN A 31 -3.27 12.69 -21.44
CA GLN A 31 -3.87 11.36 -21.42
C GLN A 31 -2.71 10.38 -21.55
N TYR A 32 -2.41 9.66 -20.47
CA TYR A 32 -1.48 8.53 -20.56
C TYR A 32 -2.30 7.33 -21.01
N ILE A 33 -2.20 7.01 -22.29
CA ILE A 33 -2.80 5.79 -22.84
C ILE A 33 -1.77 4.69 -22.61
N PHE A 34 -2.03 3.83 -21.64
CA PHE A 34 -1.27 2.59 -21.47
C PHE A 34 -1.86 1.59 -22.46
N THR A 35 -1.18 1.40 -23.59
CA THR A 35 -1.54 0.35 -24.55
C THR A 35 -0.77 -0.92 -24.19
N THR A 36 -1.51 -2.01 -23.98
CA THR A 36 -0.92 -3.34 -23.88
C THR A 36 -0.59 -3.83 -25.28
N LYS A 37 0.64 -4.32 -25.49
CA LYS A 37 1.02 -5.00 -26.73
C LYS A 37 0.34 -6.38 -26.77
N ALA A 38 0.23 -6.98 -27.95
CA ALA A 38 -0.19 -8.37 -28.09
C ALA A 38 0.70 -9.24 -27.16
N VAL A 39 0.05 -9.90 -26.21
CA VAL A 39 0.69 -10.63 -25.12
C VAL A 39 1.21 -11.95 -25.69
N SER A 40 2.51 -12.21 -25.53
CA SER A 40 3.08 -13.54 -25.80
C SER A 40 2.45 -14.58 -24.88
N ASP A 41 2.48 -15.87 -25.23
CA ASP A 41 1.91 -16.94 -24.39
C ASP A 41 2.47 -16.95 -22.95
N HIS A 42 3.68 -16.38 -22.77
CA HIS A 42 4.31 -16.14 -21.47
C HIS A 42 4.92 -14.72 -21.39
N PRO A 43 4.13 -13.70 -21.01
CA PRO A 43 4.62 -12.32 -20.98
C PRO A 43 5.77 -12.13 -20.00
N THR A 44 6.77 -11.35 -20.41
CA THR A 44 7.89 -10.97 -19.55
C THR A 44 7.53 -9.73 -18.74
N SER A 45 7.55 -9.88 -17.41
CA SER A 45 7.21 -8.81 -16.47
C SER A 45 8.40 -8.46 -15.59
N ILE A 46 8.78 -7.19 -15.60
CA ILE A 46 9.82 -6.67 -14.72
C ILE A 46 9.21 -5.98 -13.52
N ILE A 47 9.70 -6.31 -12.34
CA ILE A 47 9.31 -5.70 -11.08
C ILE A 47 10.50 -4.92 -10.55
N ILE A 48 10.32 -3.62 -10.31
CA ILE A 48 11.36 -2.73 -9.83
C ILE A 48 11.10 -2.46 -8.34
N GLY A 49 11.94 -3.04 -7.48
CA GLY A 49 11.85 -2.97 -6.03
C GLY A 49 11.18 -4.19 -5.41
N THR A 50 11.88 -4.85 -4.50
CA THR A 50 11.50 -6.13 -3.88
C THR A 50 11.11 -5.97 -2.41
N GLY A 51 10.41 -4.89 -2.09
CA GLY A 51 9.63 -4.81 -0.87
C GLY A 51 8.41 -5.74 -0.93
N ILE A 52 7.60 -5.74 0.14
CA ILE A 52 6.41 -6.59 0.26
C ILE A 52 5.50 -6.51 -0.97
N ILE A 53 5.22 -5.30 -1.47
CA ILE A 53 4.37 -5.09 -2.64
C ILE A 53 4.99 -5.75 -3.88
N GLY A 54 6.29 -5.54 -4.11
CA GLY A 54 6.99 -6.11 -5.25
C GLY A 54 6.98 -7.64 -5.25
N LEU A 55 7.25 -8.26 -4.09
CA LEU A 55 7.24 -9.71 -3.95
C LEU A 55 5.83 -10.30 -4.13
N THR A 56 4.80 -9.68 -3.57
CA THR A 56 3.41 -10.14 -3.77
C THR A 56 2.96 -9.95 -5.22
N SER A 57 3.37 -8.88 -5.89
CA SER A 57 3.14 -8.71 -7.33
C SER A 57 3.85 -9.78 -8.15
N ALA A 58 5.10 -10.11 -7.79
CA ALA A 58 5.86 -11.19 -8.43
C ALA A 58 5.12 -12.51 -8.31
N TYR A 59 4.63 -12.83 -7.11
CA TYR A 59 3.89 -14.05 -6.83
C TYR A 59 2.68 -14.21 -7.74
N TYR A 60 1.80 -13.21 -7.78
CA TYR A 60 0.58 -13.31 -8.60
C TYR A 60 0.89 -13.32 -10.10
N LEU A 61 1.87 -12.54 -10.58
CA LEU A 61 2.27 -12.56 -11.98
C LEU A 61 2.87 -13.91 -12.39
N ALA A 62 3.78 -14.47 -11.59
CA ALA A 62 4.36 -15.79 -11.84
C ALA A 62 3.30 -16.89 -11.78
N LYS A 63 2.38 -16.84 -10.80
CA LYS A 63 1.26 -17.78 -10.71
C LYS A 63 0.33 -17.70 -11.92
N SER A 64 0.19 -16.53 -12.54
CA SER A 64 -0.52 -16.33 -13.81
C SER A 64 0.29 -16.70 -15.06
N GLY A 65 1.49 -17.29 -14.91
CA GLY A 65 2.29 -17.81 -16.03
C GLY A 65 3.24 -16.79 -16.67
N HIS A 66 3.45 -15.62 -16.05
CA HIS A 66 4.40 -14.63 -16.54
C HIS A 66 5.84 -15.07 -16.26
N LYS A 67 6.77 -14.72 -17.17
CA LYS A 67 8.21 -14.76 -16.87
C LYS A 67 8.57 -13.51 -16.06
N VAL A 68 8.83 -13.68 -14.76
CA VAL A 68 9.06 -12.55 -13.86
C VAL A 68 10.56 -12.34 -13.60
N ILE A 69 11.00 -11.09 -13.71
CA ILE A 69 12.33 -10.63 -13.31
C ILE A 69 12.18 -9.51 -12.29
N CYS A 70 12.65 -9.75 -11.07
CA CYS A 70 12.69 -8.76 -10.01
C CYS A 70 14.05 -8.07 -10.00
N ILE A 71 14.06 -6.74 -9.93
CA ILE A 71 15.26 -5.91 -9.88
C ILE A 71 15.26 -5.12 -8.58
N GLU A 72 16.34 -5.24 -7.82
CA GLU A 72 16.50 -4.62 -6.51
C GLU A 72 17.85 -3.92 -6.42
N LYS A 73 17.83 -2.69 -5.88
CA LYS A 73 19.04 -1.89 -5.67
C LYS A 73 19.86 -2.38 -4.48
N ARG A 74 19.21 -3.04 -3.52
CA ARG A 74 19.83 -3.65 -2.34
C ARG A 74 20.31 -5.07 -2.63
N GLU A 75 21.10 -5.58 -1.70
CA GLU A 75 21.72 -6.89 -1.70
C GLU A 75 20.73 -8.04 -1.45
N ASP A 76 19.56 -7.75 -0.88
CA ASP A 76 18.46 -8.70 -0.68
C ASP A 76 17.09 -7.99 -0.64
N VAL A 77 16.03 -8.78 -0.54
CA VAL A 77 14.64 -8.34 -0.50
C VAL A 77 14.27 -7.65 0.81
N ALA A 78 13.29 -6.76 0.74
CA ALA A 78 12.68 -6.12 1.90
C ALA A 78 13.65 -5.43 2.88
N LEU A 79 14.80 -4.90 2.42
CA LEU A 79 15.80 -4.23 3.25
C LEU A 79 15.56 -2.71 3.47
N GLU A 80 14.42 -2.19 3.04
CA GLU A 80 14.04 -0.77 3.20
C GLU A 80 12.80 -0.65 4.11
N THR A 81 11.76 0.10 3.72
CA THR A 81 10.54 0.26 4.54
C THR A 81 9.93 -1.08 4.94
N SER A 82 9.96 -2.08 4.06
CA SER A 82 9.44 -3.43 4.35
C SER A 82 10.26 -4.20 5.37
N TYR A 83 11.46 -3.74 5.77
CA TYR A 83 12.25 -4.40 6.81
C TYR A 83 11.55 -4.30 8.16
N LYS A 84 11.02 -3.09 8.47
CA LYS A 84 10.30 -2.77 9.71
C LYS A 84 9.26 -1.68 9.46
N ASN A 85 8.05 -2.05 9.05
CA ASN A 85 6.93 -1.13 8.78
C ASN A 85 5.89 -1.06 9.92
N GLY A 86 6.27 -1.44 11.14
CA GLY A 86 5.33 -1.60 12.27
C GLY A 86 4.56 -2.94 12.26
N ALA A 87 4.63 -3.71 11.17
CA ALA A 87 4.19 -5.10 11.11
C ALA A 87 2.71 -5.37 11.41
N LEU A 88 1.85 -4.35 11.42
CA LEU A 88 0.42 -4.47 11.70
C LEU A 88 -0.37 -4.91 10.46
N ILE A 89 -1.23 -5.90 10.65
CA ILE A 89 -2.27 -6.32 9.70
C ILE A 89 -3.59 -6.10 10.42
N CYS A 90 -4.15 -4.90 10.29
CA CYS A 90 -5.28 -4.44 11.10
C CYS A 90 -6.43 -3.92 10.24
N PRO A 91 -7.27 -4.80 9.66
CA PRO A 91 -8.49 -4.38 8.96
C PRO A 91 -9.49 -3.66 9.87
N SER A 92 -9.36 -3.79 11.20
CA SER A 92 -10.24 -3.06 12.13
C SER A 92 -9.86 -1.60 12.35
N LEU A 93 -8.67 -1.17 11.91
CA LEU A 93 -8.14 0.19 12.11
C LEU A 93 -8.03 0.91 10.77
N LEU A 94 -9.16 1.40 10.26
CA LEU A 94 -9.26 1.96 8.91
C LEU A 94 -9.73 3.41 8.91
N THR A 95 -9.04 4.26 9.66
CA THR A 95 -9.23 5.70 9.57
C THR A 95 -8.29 6.25 8.50
N PRO A 96 -8.81 6.86 7.41
CA PRO A 96 -7.96 7.50 6.43
C PRO A 96 -7.09 8.57 7.09
N TRP A 97 -5.81 8.61 6.69
CA TRP A 97 -4.89 9.66 7.14
C TRP A 97 -5.44 11.06 6.83
N ALA A 98 -6.01 11.25 5.65
CA ALA A 98 -6.77 12.46 5.30
C ALA A 98 -8.22 12.29 5.75
N ASN A 99 -8.57 12.88 6.89
CA ASN A 99 -9.93 12.90 7.44
C ASN A 99 -10.39 14.33 7.77
N SER A 100 -11.68 14.51 8.04
CA SER A 100 -12.25 15.84 8.28
C SER A 100 -11.74 16.52 9.54
N ASP A 101 -11.22 15.75 10.50
CA ASP A 101 -10.75 16.28 11.78
C ASP A 101 -9.32 16.82 11.69
N VAL A 102 -8.51 16.34 10.73
CA VAL A 102 -7.11 16.76 10.57
C VAL A 102 -6.92 18.29 10.57
N PRO A 103 -7.65 19.10 9.76
CA PRO A 103 -7.46 20.54 9.76
C PRO A 103 -7.76 21.15 11.14
N LYS A 104 -8.89 20.76 11.75
CA LYS A 104 -9.31 21.26 13.06
C LYS A 104 -8.29 20.89 14.14
N ASN A 105 -7.87 19.64 14.19
CA ASN A 105 -6.89 19.13 15.16
C ASN A 105 -5.53 19.81 14.99
N TYR A 106 -5.10 20.05 13.74
CA TYR A 106 -3.88 20.79 13.47
C TYR A 106 -3.97 22.24 13.98
N PHE A 107 -5.06 22.95 13.66
CA PHE A 107 -5.26 24.32 14.18
C PHE A 107 -5.27 24.36 15.71
N GLN A 108 -6.00 23.46 16.37
CA GLN A 108 -6.04 23.37 17.84
C GLN A 108 -4.66 23.09 18.45
N SER A 109 -3.84 22.28 17.80
CA SER A 109 -2.48 21.98 18.26
C SER A 109 -1.53 23.18 18.22
N LEU A 110 -1.77 24.17 17.34
CA LEU A 110 -0.96 25.39 17.31
C LEU A 110 -1.19 26.28 18.54
N PHE A 111 -2.35 26.16 19.19
CA PHE A 111 -2.75 26.99 20.33
C PHE A 111 -2.70 26.26 21.68
N SER A 112 -2.37 24.96 21.68
CA SER A 112 -2.33 24.16 22.90
C SER A 112 -0.89 24.00 23.39
N SER A 113 -0.57 24.54 24.57
CA SER A 113 0.76 24.42 25.19
C SER A 113 1.15 22.96 25.53
N SER A 114 0.19 22.04 25.52
CA SER A 114 0.33 20.64 25.90
C SER A 114 0.23 19.65 24.72
N SER A 115 -0.03 20.11 23.50
CA SER A 115 -0.15 19.20 22.36
C SER A 115 1.23 18.74 21.91
N LYS A 116 1.49 17.43 22.04
CA LYS A 116 2.65 16.79 21.43
C LYS A 116 2.65 17.13 19.93
N PRO A 117 3.78 17.59 19.37
CA PRO A 117 3.86 17.89 17.95
C PRO A 117 3.41 16.66 17.16
N THR A 118 2.67 16.89 16.09
CA THR A 118 2.27 15.84 15.15
C THR A 118 3.45 14.92 14.88
N SER A 119 3.23 13.60 14.94
CA SER A 119 4.28 12.57 14.79
C SER A 119 5.00 12.61 13.42
N VAL A 120 4.61 13.53 12.55
CA VAL A 120 5.17 13.79 11.23
C VAL A 120 6.20 14.92 11.34
N LYS A 121 7.48 14.57 11.23
CA LYS A 121 8.55 15.58 11.12
C LYS A 121 8.61 16.11 9.69
N VAL A 122 8.35 17.40 9.52
CA VAL A 122 8.59 18.15 8.28
C VAL A 122 9.94 18.86 8.39
N TRP A 123 10.84 18.64 7.44
CA TRP A 123 12.16 19.27 7.43
C TRP A 123 12.08 20.72 6.95
N PRO A 124 12.92 21.64 7.45
CA PRO A 124 12.92 23.03 6.99
C PRO A 124 13.08 23.18 5.47
N SER A 125 13.88 22.32 4.85
CA SER A 125 14.09 22.29 3.39
C SER A 125 12.81 21.97 2.61
N THR A 126 11.86 21.27 3.21
CA THR A 126 10.57 20.91 2.60
C THR A 126 9.71 22.13 2.30
N PHE A 127 9.82 23.21 3.08
CA PHE A 127 9.08 24.46 2.86
C PHE A 127 9.52 25.23 1.61
N PHE A 128 10.61 24.84 0.96
CA PHE A 128 11.03 25.41 -0.33
C PHE A 128 10.61 24.56 -1.53
N SER A 129 9.85 23.47 -1.31
CA SER A 129 9.46 22.54 -2.37
C SER A 129 8.05 22.82 -2.91
N VAL A 130 7.96 23.20 -4.19
CA VAL A 130 6.66 23.33 -4.90
C VAL A 130 5.86 22.01 -4.87
N LYS A 131 6.56 20.86 -4.94
CA LYS A 131 5.94 19.54 -4.89
C LYS A 131 5.25 19.30 -3.55
N PHE A 132 5.84 19.78 -2.46
CA PHE A 132 5.26 19.69 -1.12
C PHE A 132 3.97 20.50 -1.00
N TYR A 133 3.96 21.76 -1.43
CA TYR A 133 2.74 22.58 -1.39
C TYR A 133 1.63 22.02 -2.26
N ARG A 134 1.96 21.51 -3.44
CA ARG A 134 0.99 20.81 -4.29
C ARG A 134 0.41 19.59 -3.59
N TRP A 135 1.25 18.79 -2.93
CA TRP A 135 0.78 17.64 -2.16
C TRP A 135 -0.10 18.06 -0.97
N ILE A 136 0.28 19.09 -0.19
CA ILE A 136 -0.55 19.63 0.90
C ILE A 136 -1.92 20.03 0.37
N TYR A 137 -1.97 20.74 -0.75
CA TYR A 137 -3.22 21.19 -1.32
C TYR A 137 -4.13 20.02 -1.72
N GLU A 138 -3.59 18.98 -2.37
CA GLU A 138 -4.36 17.78 -2.70
C GLU A 138 -4.73 16.96 -1.46
N TYR A 139 -3.88 16.92 -0.44
CA TYR A 139 -4.17 16.28 0.85
C TYR A 139 -5.34 16.97 1.55
N LEU A 140 -5.31 18.30 1.69
CA LEU A 140 -6.36 19.08 2.35
C LEU A 140 -7.70 18.99 1.61
N LYS A 141 -7.71 18.90 0.27
CA LYS A 141 -8.94 18.62 -0.49
C LYS A 141 -9.60 17.29 -0.12
N ASN A 142 -8.81 16.32 0.35
CA ASN A 142 -9.31 15.02 0.81
C ASN A 142 -9.69 15.02 2.30
N CYS A 143 -9.42 16.10 3.04
CA CYS A 143 -9.85 16.27 4.43
C CYS A 143 -11.31 16.76 4.53
N THR A 144 -12.23 16.04 3.89
CA THR A 144 -13.68 16.32 3.95
C THR A 144 -14.42 15.06 4.38
N THR A 145 -15.56 15.18 5.07
CA THR A 145 -16.34 14.03 5.54
C THR A 145 -16.76 13.11 4.38
N LYS A 146 -17.13 13.70 3.23
CA LYS A 146 -17.47 12.93 2.01
C LYS A 146 -16.29 12.11 1.49
N ALA A 147 -15.09 12.69 1.45
CA ALA A 147 -13.89 11.98 1.02
C ALA A 147 -13.46 10.92 2.04
N GLN A 148 -13.56 11.23 3.34
CA GLN A 148 -13.28 10.29 4.44
C GLN A 148 -14.15 9.04 4.34
N ILE A 149 -15.48 9.18 4.25
CA ILE A 149 -16.40 8.03 4.15
C ILE A 149 -16.05 7.19 2.92
N LYS A 150 -15.89 7.82 1.76
CA LYS A 150 -15.54 7.13 0.52
C LYS A 150 -14.22 6.36 0.63
N ASN A 151 -13.18 7.02 1.16
CA ASN A 151 -11.85 6.44 1.28
C ASN A 151 -11.81 5.31 2.33
N ALA A 152 -12.54 5.46 3.45
CA ALA A 152 -12.68 4.42 4.45
C ALA A 152 -13.31 3.15 3.86
N THR A 153 -14.37 3.29 3.06
CA THR A 153 -14.99 2.14 2.36
C THR A 153 -14.00 1.45 1.42
N HIS A 154 -13.25 2.22 0.62
CA HIS A 154 -12.24 1.64 -0.28
C HIS A 154 -11.11 0.93 0.49
N LEU A 155 -10.64 1.53 1.59
CA LEU A 155 -9.62 0.93 2.44
C LEU A 155 -10.11 -0.36 3.10
N LEU A 156 -11.38 -0.42 3.52
CA LEU A 156 -12.00 -1.63 4.06
C LEU A 156 -12.05 -2.75 3.04
N THR A 157 -12.55 -2.46 1.84
CA THR A 157 -12.58 -3.45 0.75
C THR A 157 -11.17 -3.94 0.41
N LEU A 158 -10.20 -3.01 0.27
CA LEU A 158 -8.82 -3.36 -0.06
C LEU A 158 -8.14 -4.17 1.05
N SER A 159 -8.38 -3.82 2.31
CA SER A 159 -7.77 -4.51 3.46
C SER A 159 -8.32 -5.93 3.63
N ASN A 160 -9.63 -6.10 3.44
CA ASN A 160 -10.24 -7.43 3.44
C ASN A 160 -9.72 -8.30 2.29
N TYR A 161 -9.61 -7.74 1.08
CA TYR A 161 -9.03 -8.44 -0.06
C TYR A 161 -7.55 -8.80 0.19
N SER A 162 -6.75 -7.85 0.68
CA SER A 162 -5.34 -8.07 1.03
C SER A 162 -5.18 -9.20 2.06
N ARG A 163 -6.05 -9.25 3.08
CA ARG A 163 -6.07 -10.34 4.06
C ARG A 163 -6.34 -11.70 3.41
N GLN A 164 -7.35 -11.79 2.55
CA GLN A 164 -7.65 -13.02 1.81
C GLN A 164 -6.48 -13.45 0.92
N CYS A 165 -5.84 -12.50 0.24
CA CYS A 165 -4.64 -12.76 -0.55
C CYS A 165 -3.49 -13.31 0.31
N LEU A 166 -3.25 -12.73 1.49
CA LEU A 166 -2.27 -13.23 2.43
C LEU A 166 -2.60 -14.66 2.86
N ASP A 167 -3.83 -14.91 3.31
CA ASP A 167 -4.27 -16.25 3.73
C ASP A 167 -4.06 -17.28 2.60
N ASN A 168 -4.36 -16.92 1.35
CA ASN A 168 -4.13 -17.77 0.19
C ASN A 168 -2.63 -18.07 -0.03
N ILE A 169 -1.77 -17.06 0.05
CA ILE A 169 -0.31 -17.25 -0.09
C ILE A 169 0.23 -18.19 0.99
N LEU A 170 -0.23 -18.03 2.23
CA LEU A 170 0.20 -18.86 3.36
C LEU A 170 -0.25 -20.31 3.19
N ASN A 171 -1.52 -20.52 2.85
CA ASN A 171 -2.10 -21.85 2.70
C ASN A 171 -1.50 -22.62 1.50
N GLU A 172 -1.24 -21.94 0.38
CA GLU A 172 -0.74 -22.59 -0.85
C GLU A 172 0.75 -22.94 -0.83
N ASN A 173 1.54 -22.28 0.02
CA ASN A 173 3.00 -22.39 -0.02
C ASN A 173 3.63 -22.74 1.33
N SER A 174 2.84 -23.06 2.34
CA SER A 174 3.32 -23.46 3.68
C SER A 174 4.37 -22.48 4.25
N ILE A 175 4.15 -21.17 4.07
CA ILE A 175 5.05 -20.14 4.58
C ILE A 175 4.92 -20.04 6.09
N SER A 176 6.03 -20.24 6.79
CA SER A 176 6.13 -20.03 8.23
C SER A 176 6.92 -18.76 8.51
N PHE A 177 6.32 -17.82 9.25
CA PHE A 177 6.96 -16.60 9.72
C PHE A 177 6.41 -16.22 11.09
N SER A 178 7.17 -15.45 11.86
CA SER A 178 6.79 -15.06 13.21
C SER A 178 5.53 -14.19 13.20
N ARG A 179 4.44 -14.67 13.81
CA ARG A 179 3.21 -13.91 14.09
C ARG A 179 3.04 -13.80 15.59
N TYR A 180 2.85 -12.58 16.11
CA TYR A 180 2.92 -12.36 17.56
C TYR A 180 1.56 -12.17 18.21
N SER A 181 0.56 -11.61 17.51
CA SER A 181 -0.77 -11.34 18.07
C SER A 181 -1.89 -12.14 17.40
N LYS A 182 -2.94 -12.42 18.18
CA LYS A 182 -4.21 -13.04 17.75
C LYS A 182 -5.36 -12.01 17.68
N GLY A 183 -5.01 -10.74 17.56
CA GLY A 183 -5.96 -9.64 17.56
C GLY A 183 -5.28 -8.29 17.81
N SER A 184 -6.12 -7.25 17.89
CA SER A 184 -5.76 -5.91 18.32
C SER A 184 -6.76 -5.42 19.38
N LEU A 185 -6.28 -4.65 20.35
CA LEU A 185 -7.09 -4.05 21.40
C LEU A 185 -6.89 -2.52 21.35
N GLN A 186 -7.93 -1.81 20.95
CA GLN A 186 -7.96 -0.35 20.95
C GLN A 186 -8.47 0.14 22.31
N LEU A 187 -7.69 0.98 22.98
CA LEU A 187 -7.99 1.46 24.34
C LEU A 187 -8.67 2.83 24.28
N ALA A 188 -9.79 2.96 24.98
CA ALA A 188 -10.43 4.24 25.24
C ALA A 188 -10.08 4.71 26.66
N ILE A 189 -9.55 5.93 26.76
CA ILE A 189 -9.20 6.54 28.05
C ILE A 189 -10.34 7.40 28.63
N ASP A 190 -11.34 7.72 27.81
CA ASP A 190 -12.53 8.49 28.19
C ASP A 190 -13.77 8.04 27.38
N PRO A 191 -14.99 8.44 27.80
CA PRO A 191 -16.22 8.03 27.13
C PRO A 191 -16.33 8.50 25.68
N HIS A 192 -15.76 9.67 25.35
CA HIS A 192 -15.85 10.24 24.01
C HIS A 192 -15.03 9.41 23.00
N ILE A 193 -13.82 9.01 23.39
CA ILE A 193 -12.98 8.12 22.57
C ILE A 193 -13.66 6.75 22.42
N PHE A 194 -14.30 6.25 23.49
CA PHE A 194 -15.01 4.97 23.40
C PHE A 194 -16.16 5.02 22.40
N GLU A 195 -16.98 6.07 22.43
CA GLU A 195 -18.06 6.28 21.45
C GLU A 195 -17.52 6.35 20.00
N GLN A 196 -16.39 7.02 19.78
CA GLN A 196 -15.72 7.06 18.47
C GLN A 196 -15.31 5.67 18.00
N LEU A 197 -14.64 4.89 18.85
CA LEU A 197 -14.23 3.52 18.52
C LEU A 197 -15.42 2.60 18.24
N VAL A 198 -16.52 2.76 19.00
CA VAL A 198 -17.78 2.03 18.75
C VAL A 198 -18.32 2.40 17.37
N GLU A 199 -18.39 3.69 17.03
CA GLU A 199 -18.90 4.16 15.73
C GLU A 199 -18.06 3.62 14.56
N GLU A 200 -16.72 3.73 14.65
CA GLU A 200 -15.80 3.27 13.62
C GLU A 200 -15.87 1.75 13.40
N SER A 201 -16.17 0.99 14.46
CA SER A 201 -16.22 -0.47 14.41
C SER A 201 -17.56 -1.07 13.97
N LYS A 202 -18.64 -0.28 13.86
CA LYS A 202 -19.99 -0.78 13.48
C LYS A 202 -20.03 -1.55 12.16
N HIS A 203 -19.12 -1.26 11.25
CA HIS A 203 -19.07 -1.86 9.91
C HIS A 203 -18.07 -3.02 9.80
N ILE A 204 -17.45 -3.41 10.91
CA ILE A 204 -16.40 -4.43 10.97
C ILE A 204 -16.94 -5.64 11.73
N ASN A 205 -16.82 -6.82 11.12
CA ASN A 205 -17.22 -8.07 11.75
C ASN A 205 -16.18 -8.53 12.79
N ASN A 206 -16.58 -9.43 13.69
CA ASN A 206 -15.70 -10.04 14.70
C ASN A 206 -15.02 -9.03 15.65
N ILE A 207 -15.76 -7.96 15.94
CA ILE A 207 -15.43 -6.96 16.96
C ILE A 207 -16.11 -7.31 18.27
N GLN A 208 -15.39 -7.16 19.37
CA GLN A 208 -15.90 -7.25 20.72
C GLN A 208 -15.75 -5.89 21.41
N LEU A 209 -16.87 -5.38 21.94
CA LEU A 209 -16.88 -4.18 22.76
C LEU A 209 -16.53 -4.55 24.20
N LEU A 210 -15.58 -3.83 24.79
CA LEU A 210 -15.19 -3.92 26.19
C LEU A 210 -15.61 -2.61 26.87
N SER A 211 -16.81 -2.59 27.43
CA SER A 211 -17.47 -1.37 27.91
C SER A 211 -16.90 -0.83 29.22
N THR A 212 -16.01 -1.58 29.88
CA THR A 212 -15.39 -1.18 31.15
C THR A 212 -13.89 -1.44 31.18
N ALA A 213 -13.18 -0.69 32.02
CA ALA A 213 -11.75 -0.91 32.29
C ALA A 213 -11.48 -2.32 32.85
N ASP A 214 -12.41 -2.89 33.61
CA ASP A 214 -12.30 -4.25 34.14
C ASP A 214 -12.36 -5.32 33.04
N GLU A 215 -13.21 -5.13 32.03
CA GLU A 215 -13.26 -6.00 30.85
C GLU A 215 -11.96 -5.92 30.04
N VAL A 216 -11.42 -4.72 29.86
CA VAL A 216 -10.11 -4.50 29.21
C VAL A 216 -9.00 -5.23 29.96
N ILE A 217 -8.95 -5.13 31.29
CA ILE A 217 -7.93 -5.78 32.12
C ILE A 217 -8.08 -7.30 32.13
N LYS A 218 -9.30 -7.83 32.06
CA LYS A 218 -9.54 -9.26 31.90
C LYS A 218 -8.95 -9.77 30.58
N TYR A 219 -8.98 -8.93 29.54
CA TYR A 219 -8.40 -9.25 28.24
C TYR A 219 -6.87 -9.14 28.24
N GLU A 220 -6.33 -8.05 28.78
CA GLU A 220 -4.89 -7.78 28.84
C GLU A 220 -4.45 -7.39 30.27
N PRO A 221 -4.03 -8.39 31.09
CA PRO A 221 -3.69 -8.18 32.49
C PRO A 221 -2.51 -7.25 32.74
N ILE A 222 -1.62 -7.00 31.76
CA ILE A 222 -0.49 -6.08 31.95
C ILE A 222 -0.95 -4.63 32.19
N LEU A 223 -2.17 -4.30 31.77
CA LEU A 223 -2.76 -2.96 31.91
C LEU A 223 -3.29 -2.67 33.33
N LYS A 224 -3.18 -3.61 34.28
CA LYS A 224 -3.63 -3.41 35.67
C LYS A 224 -3.06 -2.15 36.32
N SER A 225 -1.79 -1.81 36.06
CA SER A 225 -1.15 -0.63 36.65
C SER A 225 -1.70 0.70 36.14
N VAL A 226 -2.49 0.68 35.06
CA VAL A 226 -3.03 1.87 34.41
C VAL A 226 -4.57 1.89 34.40
N LYS A 227 -5.21 1.01 35.19
CA LYS A 227 -6.68 0.84 35.26
C LYS A 227 -7.42 2.18 35.36
N ASP A 228 -6.98 3.06 36.26
CA ASP A 228 -7.65 4.33 36.56
C ASP A 228 -7.58 5.34 35.41
N ARG A 229 -6.81 5.04 34.35
CA ARG A 229 -6.70 5.84 33.12
C ARG A 229 -7.47 5.23 31.95
N LEU A 230 -8.18 4.13 32.17
CA LEU A 230 -8.94 3.42 31.14
C LEU A 230 -10.43 3.59 31.38
N TYR A 231 -11.18 3.76 30.29
CA TYR A 231 -12.64 3.73 30.30
C TYR A 231 -13.15 2.38 29.78
N GLY A 232 -12.65 1.94 28.62
CA GLY A 232 -13.05 0.73 27.93
C GLY A 232 -12.18 0.47 26.70
N GLY A 233 -12.65 -0.32 25.76
CA GLY A 233 -11.93 -0.60 24.53
C GLY A 233 -12.69 -1.42 23.50
N VAL A 234 -12.08 -1.60 22.34
CA VAL A 234 -12.61 -2.39 21.23
C VAL A 234 -11.57 -3.42 20.83
N PHE A 235 -11.94 -4.69 20.89
CA PHE A 235 -11.08 -5.81 20.49
C PHE A 235 -11.48 -6.35 19.11
N SER A 236 -10.50 -6.53 18.23
CA SER A 236 -10.65 -7.19 16.93
C SER A 236 -9.86 -8.50 16.89
N SER A 237 -10.55 -9.60 16.60
CA SER A 237 -9.89 -10.89 16.34
C SER A 237 -9.41 -11.07 14.88
N LEU A 238 -9.77 -10.15 13.98
CA LEU A 238 -9.33 -10.14 12.59
C LEU A 238 -7.90 -9.63 12.43
N ASP A 239 -7.45 -8.86 13.41
CA ASP A 239 -6.18 -8.18 13.37
C ASP A 239 -5.04 -9.10 13.81
N THR A 240 -3.85 -8.86 13.31
CA THR A 240 -2.65 -9.62 13.66
C THR A 240 -1.44 -8.72 13.43
N ASN A 241 -0.28 -9.19 13.87
CA ASN A 241 0.98 -8.67 13.41
C ASN A 241 1.93 -9.82 13.02
N GLY A 242 3.06 -9.48 12.40
CA GLY A 242 4.10 -10.46 12.16
C GLY A 242 5.35 -9.91 11.51
N ASN A 243 6.43 -10.69 11.51
CA ASN A 243 7.69 -10.31 10.95
C ASN A 243 7.61 -10.28 9.41
N ILE A 244 7.39 -9.07 8.87
CA ILE A 244 7.28 -8.84 7.43
C ILE A 244 8.57 -9.18 6.68
N TYR A 245 9.74 -9.03 7.29
CA TYR A 245 11.01 -9.38 6.67
C TYR A 245 11.13 -10.89 6.49
N GLU A 246 10.83 -11.67 7.54
CA GLU A 246 10.77 -13.15 7.45
C GLU A 246 9.79 -13.61 6.37
N PHE A 247 8.57 -13.04 6.34
CA PHE A 247 7.60 -13.33 5.29
C PHE A 247 8.17 -13.06 3.89
N CYS A 248 8.84 -11.93 3.69
CA CYS A 248 9.45 -11.58 2.40
C CYS A 248 10.57 -12.56 2.02
N CYS A 249 11.39 -12.98 2.97
CA CYS A 249 12.46 -13.96 2.76
C CYS A 249 11.90 -15.33 2.36
N GLU A 250 10.86 -15.81 3.04
CA GLU A 250 10.20 -17.08 2.68
C GLU A 250 9.52 -16.99 1.31
N LEU A 251 8.81 -15.89 1.03
CA LEU A 251 8.17 -15.68 -0.26
C LEU A 251 9.21 -15.63 -1.39
N LYS A 252 10.38 -15.01 -1.17
CA LYS A 252 11.50 -15.02 -2.13
C LYS A 252 11.93 -16.46 -2.47
N LYS A 253 12.09 -17.34 -1.48
CA LYS A 253 12.47 -18.75 -1.71
C LYS A 253 11.46 -19.45 -2.61
N ILE A 254 10.17 -19.31 -2.32
CA ILE A 254 9.09 -19.89 -3.13
C ILE A 254 9.10 -19.35 -4.56
N LEU A 255 9.29 -18.04 -4.73
CA LEU A 255 9.36 -17.42 -6.05
C LEU A 255 10.50 -18.01 -6.90
N ILE A 256 11.65 -18.29 -6.29
CA ILE A 256 12.78 -18.91 -6.97
C ILE A 256 12.49 -20.39 -7.26
N GLU A 257 12.16 -21.18 -6.25
CA GLU A 257 12.10 -22.64 -6.32
C GLU A 257 10.88 -23.15 -7.09
N LYS A 258 9.71 -22.54 -6.89
CA LYS A 258 8.44 -23.01 -7.46
C LYS A 258 8.09 -22.31 -8.77
N TYR A 259 8.47 -21.05 -8.91
CA TYR A 259 8.04 -20.20 -10.02
C TYR A 259 9.18 -19.73 -10.93
N ASN A 260 10.44 -20.10 -10.65
CA ASN A 260 11.61 -19.71 -11.44
C ASN A 260 11.74 -18.18 -11.65
N VAL A 261 11.29 -17.39 -10.68
CA VAL A 261 11.44 -15.92 -10.72
C VAL A 261 12.91 -15.56 -10.59
N GLN A 262 13.38 -14.70 -11.49
CA GLN A 262 14.76 -14.24 -11.48
C GLN A 262 14.92 -13.00 -10.61
N PHE A 263 15.97 -12.94 -9.81
CA PHE A 263 16.31 -11.78 -8.99
C PHE A 263 17.65 -11.18 -9.41
N LEU A 264 17.65 -9.88 -9.67
CA LEU A 264 18.83 -9.07 -9.96
C LEU A 264 19.04 -8.08 -8.81
N PHE A 265 19.79 -8.50 -7.80
CA PHE A 265 20.17 -7.67 -6.64
C PHE A 265 21.33 -6.72 -6.99
N ASN A 266 21.55 -5.69 -6.16
CA ASN A 266 22.55 -4.64 -6.37
C ASN A 266 22.41 -3.88 -7.71
N ASN A 267 21.23 -3.94 -8.32
CA ASN A 267 20.92 -3.31 -9.60
C ASN A 267 19.91 -2.19 -9.38
N GLU A 268 20.37 -0.95 -9.46
CA GLU A 268 19.49 0.22 -9.35
C GLU A 268 19.04 0.68 -10.73
N ILE A 269 17.73 0.83 -10.92
CA ILE A 269 17.19 1.42 -12.15
C ILE A 269 17.49 2.91 -12.14
N LYS A 270 18.25 3.34 -13.14
CA LYS A 270 18.60 4.75 -13.35
C LYS A 270 17.68 5.40 -14.36
N ASP A 271 17.25 4.70 -15.42
CA ASP A 271 16.44 5.32 -16.47
C ASP A 271 15.52 4.33 -17.20
N PHE A 272 14.62 4.88 -18.02
CA PHE A 272 13.80 4.14 -18.96
C PHE A 272 14.31 4.36 -20.39
N ILE A 273 14.28 3.31 -21.19
CA ILE A 273 14.47 3.42 -22.64
C ILE A 273 13.11 3.70 -23.24
N VAL A 274 12.96 4.86 -23.88
CA VAL A 274 11.68 5.36 -24.39
C VAL A 274 11.77 5.60 -25.90
N THR A 275 10.86 4.99 -26.65
CA THR A 275 10.66 5.29 -28.08
C THR A 275 9.44 6.17 -28.26
N THR A 276 9.53 7.17 -29.13
CA THR A 276 8.40 8.06 -29.47
C THR A 276 7.92 7.75 -30.87
N THR A 277 6.63 7.45 -31.00
CA THR A 277 5.93 7.30 -32.28
C THR A 277 5.02 8.51 -32.50
N ILE A 278 4.89 8.94 -33.74
CA ILE A 278 3.97 10.03 -34.12
C ILE A 278 2.86 9.41 -34.95
N GLU A 279 1.63 9.50 -34.46
CA GLU A 279 0.48 9.01 -35.20
C GLU A 279 0.14 9.99 -36.32
N SER A 280 0.35 9.56 -37.57
CA SER A 280 0.26 10.41 -38.77
C SER A 280 -1.10 11.09 -38.96
N ARG A 281 -2.18 10.57 -38.37
CA ARG A 281 -3.54 11.14 -38.50
C ARG A 281 -3.86 12.21 -37.45
N THR A 282 -3.28 12.12 -36.26
CA THR A 282 -3.63 12.97 -35.11
C THR A 282 -2.49 13.93 -34.73
N ASN A 283 -1.30 13.75 -35.32
CA ASN A 283 -0.04 14.37 -34.88
C ASN A 283 0.23 14.19 -33.38
N GLN A 284 -0.37 13.17 -32.76
CA GLN A 284 -0.13 12.86 -31.36
C GLN A 284 1.15 12.05 -31.21
N GLN A 285 2.01 12.52 -30.29
CA GLN A 285 3.20 11.80 -29.87
C GLN A 285 2.79 10.74 -28.83
N GLN A 286 3.08 9.48 -29.12
CA GLN A 286 2.96 8.38 -28.17
C GLN A 286 4.36 7.97 -27.71
N ARG A 287 4.55 7.90 -26.38
CA ARG A 287 5.81 7.47 -25.77
C ARG A 287 5.64 6.05 -25.25
N HIS A 288 6.48 5.14 -25.70
CA HIS A 288 6.49 3.75 -25.28
C HIS A 288 7.77 3.47 -24.51
N VAL A 289 7.64 2.95 -23.29
CA VAL A 289 8.78 2.40 -22.55
C VAL A 289 9.08 1.03 -23.12
N THR A 290 10.27 0.86 -23.70
CA THR A 290 10.70 -0.38 -24.37
C THR A 290 11.79 -1.11 -23.61
N GLY A 291 12.34 -0.47 -22.57
CA GLY A 291 13.44 -1.01 -21.78
C GLY A 291 13.75 -0.17 -20.55
N ILE A 292 14.74 -0.63 -19.79
CA ILE A 292 15.26 0.03 -18.59
C ILE A 292 16.80 0.04 -18.62
N LEU A 293 17.37 1.04 -17.95
CA LEU A 293 18.80 1.23 -17.76
C LEU A 293 19.15 1.11 -16.28
N THR A 294 20.16 0.31 -15.97
CA THR A 294 20.66 0.09 -14.61
C THR A 294 21.92 0.92 -14.31
N ASN A 295 22.39 0.91 -13.05
CA ASN A 295 23.61 1.57 -12.56
C ASN A 295 24.89 1.20 -13.32
N GLU A 296 24.96 0.02 -13.95
CA GLU A 296 26.12 -0.41 -14.75
C GLU A 296 25.95 -0.16 -16.26
N ASN A 297 25.02 0.72 -16.65
CA ASN A 297 24.59 0.92 -18.03
C ASN A 297 24.09 -0.35 -18.75
N LYS A 298 23.79 -1.41 -17.99
CA LYS A 298 23.19 -2.63 -18.54
C LYS A 298 21.76 -2.31 -18.95
N LYS A 299 21.46 -2.57 -20.21
CA LYS A 299 20.14 -2.38 -20.83
C LYS A 299 19.36 -3.68 -20.74
N ILE A 300 18.11 -3.58 -20.29
CA ILE A 300 17.15 -4.69 -20.34
C ILE A 300 16.02 -4.25 -21.27
N ASN A 301 15.87 -4.98 -22.37
CA ASN A 301 14.90 -4.73 -23.44
C ASN A 301 13.91 -5.91 -23.53
N ASN A 302 12.96 -5.85 -24.48
CA ASN A 302 11.97 -6.90 -24.75
C ASN A 302 11.12 -7.22 -23.52
N ILE A 303 10.54 -6.16 -22.94
CA ILE A 303 9.71 -6.24 -21.75
C ILE A 303 8.25 -5.98 -22.16
N ASP A 304 7.33 -6.83 -21.70
CA ASP A 304 5.91 -6.62 -21.93
C ASP A 304 5.31 -5.68 -20.87
N ASN A 305 5.71 -5.87 -19.60
CA ASN A 305 5.19 -5.08 -18.48
C ASN A 305 6.31 -4.65 -17.53
N ILE A 306 6.24 -3.41 -17.06
CA ILE A 306 7.10 -2.88 -15.99
C ILE A 306 6.22 -2.46 -14.83
N ILE A 307 6.46 -3.04 -13.66
CA ILE A 307 5.74 -2.77 -12.42
C ILE A 307 6.69 -2.05 -11.46
N LEU A 308 6.30 -0.85 -11.01
CA LEU A 308 7.10 -0.01 -10.12
C LEU A 308 6.66 -0.19 -8.67
N THR A 309 7.52 -0.81 -7.85
CA THR A 309 7.26 -1.13 -6.43
C THR A 309 8.43 -0.69 -5.52
N ASN A 310 9.27 0.22 -6.00
CA ASN A 310 10.48 0.70 -5.31
C ASN A 310 10.22 1.85 -4.31
N GLY A 311 9.01 1.92 -3.76
CA GLY A 311 8.64 2.86 -2.70
C GLY A 311 8.96 4.32 -3.04
N ASN A 312 9.62 5.03 -2.13
CA ASN A 312 9.95 6.45 -2.30
C ASN A 312 10.87 6.74 -3.51
N TYR A 313 11.57 5.73 -4.03
CA TYR A 313 12.46 5.86 -5.18
C TYR A 313 11.70 5.85 -6.52
N VAL A 314 10.37 5.66 -6.51
CA VAL A 314 9.56 5.76 -7.73
C VAL A 314 9.50 7.20 -8.25
N MET A 315 9.54 8.20 -7.37
CA MET A 315 9.31 9.60 -7.72
C MET A 315 10.34 10.15 -8.74
N PRO A 316 11.67 10.01 -8.51
CA PRO A 316 12.65 10.45 -9.49
C PRO A 316 12.54 9.74 -10.84
N LEU A 317 12.14 8.46 -10.87
CA LEU A 317 11.94 7.70 -12.11
C LEU A 317 10.75 8.22 -12.91
N MET A 318 9.63 8.51 -12.25
CA MET A 318 8.43 9.01 -12.93
C MET A 318 8.61 10.43 -13.48
N GLU A 319 9.45 11.23 -12.85
CA GLU A 319 9.83 12.55 -13.36
C GLU A 319 10.53 12.48 -14.72
N LYS A 320 11.35 11.44 -14.96
CA LYS A 320 11.98 11.18 -16.28
C LYS A 320 10.95 10.82 -17.35
N LEU A 321 9.83 10.22 -16.93
CA LEU A 321 8.68 9.97 -17.79
C LEU A 321 7.74 11.18 -17.89
N ASN A 322 8.01 12.28 -17.18
CA ASN A 322 7.15 13.45 -17.07
C ASN A 322 5.75 13.11 -16.50
N VAL A 323 5.68 12.09 -15.66
CA VAL A 323 4.47 11.62 -14.97
C VAL A 323 4.53 12.09 -13.52
N TYR A 324 3.46 12.74 -13.07
CA TYR A 324 3.34 13.18 -11.69
C TYR A 324 2.55 12.16 -10.87
N ILE A 325 3.15 11.65 -9.80
CA ILE A 325 2.48 10.83 -8.79
C ILE A 325 2.22 11.71 -7.55
N PRO A 326 0.97 11.79 -7.03
CA PRO A 326 0.62 12.61 -5.88
C PRO A 326 1.00 11.94 -4.54
N VAL A 327 2.27 11.54 -4.39
CA VAL A 327 2.81 10.90 -3.19
C VAL A 327 3.95 11.76 -2.62
N TYR A 328 4.00 11.87 -1.29
CA TYR A 328 5.06 12.57 -0.58
C TYR A 328 5.60 11.70 0.56
N PRO A 329 6.91 11.44 0.63
CA PRO A 329 7.49 10.64 1.71
C PRO A 329 7.48 11.43 3.03
N VAL A 330 6.94 10.83 4.08
CA VAL A 330 6.95 11.38 5.45
C VAL A 330 7.83 10.54 6.36
N LYS A 331 8.52 11.20 7.30
CA LYS A 331 9.30 10.50 8.32
C LYS A 331 8.40 10.24 9.52
N VAL A 332 8.11 8.95 9.76
CA VAL A 332 7.43 8.48 10.96
C VAL A 332 8.48 8.00 11.95
N LYS A 333 8.49 8.57 13.16
CA LYS A 333 9.35 8.07 14.23
C LYS A 333 8.63 6.91 14.91
N ILE A 334 9.14 5.70 14.73
CA ILE A 334 8.78 4.57 15.58
C ILE A 334 9.77 4.65 16.73
N ASP A 335 9.35 5.19 17.86
CA ASP A 335 10.11 5.09 19.10
C ASP A 335 10.07 3.61 19.51
N MET A 336 11.17 2.89 19.25
CA MET A 336 11.41 1.53 19.74
C MET A 336 12.08 1.58 21.10
#